data_AF-A0A662SQR5-F1
#
_entry.id   AF-A0A662SQR5-F1
#
_cell.length_a   1.000
_cell.length_b   1.000
_cell.length_c   1.000
_cell.angle_alpha   90.00
_cell.angle_beta   90.00
_cell.angle_gamma   90.00
#
_symmetry.space_group_name_H-M   'P 1'
#
loop_
_entity.id
_entity.type
_entity.pdbx_description
1 polymer ?
#
loop_
_entity_poly.entity_id
_entity_poly.type
_entity_poly.pdbx_seq_one_letter_code
_entity_poly.pdbx_strand_id
1 'polypeptide(L)'
;MDHIEVTRMMNSAKRRIPFQKKIGTGLTKEEFMEKMKNKIITGHVGLYESISMIAAALGWKLDRIEEFDPEPVIADRDLETPYTKVPKGHVAGLKSIAKGYMNKKEVIVLNFVAYAHVPEEYDEIIIKGEPNIHEKIIGGVHGDIGTVAMVVNAIPKVLNAEPGLLTMKDIALPSAAVEDMRIYVA
;
A
#
# COMPACT_ATOMS: atom_id res chain seq x y z
N MET A 1 -13.45 -16.41 -10.16
CA MET A 1 -12.74 -15.21 -9.67
C MET A 1 -11.36 -15.32 -10.27
N ASP A 2 -11.05 -14.36 -11.12
CA ASP A 2 -10.09 -14.58 -12.20
C ASP A 2 -8.94 -13.56 -12.13
N HIS A 3 -9.21 -12.38 -11.56
CA HIS A 3 -8.24 -11.30 -11.43
C HIS A 3 -8.61 -10.35 -10.29
N ILE A 4 -7.60 -9.83 -9.59
CA ILE A 4 -7.72 -8.78 -8.57
C ILE A 4 -6.78 -7.66 -8.94
N GLU A 5 -7.28 -6.44 -8.96
CA GLU A 5 -6.47 -5.24 -9.03
C GLU A 5 -6.78 -4.34 -7.83
N VAL A 6 -5.74 -3.89 -7.15
CA VAL A 6 -5.86 -2.95 -6.02
C VAL A 6 -5.01 -1.73 -6.32
N THR A 7 -5.59 -0.55 -6.16
CA THR A 7 -4.87 0.72 -6.31
C THR A 7 -5.02 1.56 -5.05
N ARG A 8 -3.89 1.93 -4.47
CA ARG A 8 -3.80 2.94 -3.42
C ARG A 8 -3.21 4.21 -3.99
N MET A 9 -4.00 5.29 -3.98
CA MET A 9 -3.65 6.59 -4.51
C MET A 9 -3.62 7.62 -3.36
N MET A 10 -2.45 8.21 -3.11
CA MET A 10 -2.23 8.99 -1.88
C MET A 10 -1.48 10.30 -2.12
N ASN A 11 -1.97 11.40 -1.54
CA ASN A 11 -1.27 12.67 -1.57
C ASN A 11 -0.11 12.67 -0.56
N SER A 12 1.11 12.65 -1.06
CA SER A 12 2.32 12.61 -0.22
C SER A 12 2.56 13.92 0.53
N ALA A 13 2.06 15.06 0.04
CA ALA A 13 2.23 16.37 0.68
C ALA A 13 1.51 16.47 2.03
N LYS A 14 0.46 15.66 2.23
CA LYS A 14 -0.26 15.53 3.51
C LYS A 14 0.42 14.59 4.50
N ARG A 15 1.55 13.97 4.12
CA ARG A 15 2.26 13.00 4.95
C ARG A 15 3.48 13.62 5.60
N ARG A 16 3.94 12.98 6.67
CA ARG A 16 5.14 13.36 7.42
C ARG A 16 6.38 13.52 6.50
N ILE A 17 7.23 14.48 6.83
CA ILE A 17 8.46 14.80 6.07
C ILE A 17 9.33 13.56 5.76
N PRO A 18 9.57 12.61 6.70
CA PRO A 18 10.35 11.42 6.40
C PRO A 18 9.78 10.56 5.27
N PHE A 19 8.44 10.51 5.14
CA PHE A 19 7.80 9.78 4.05
C PHE A 19 8.04 10.49 2.71
N GLN A 20 7.90 11.81 2.66
CA GLN A 20 8.14 12.60 1.44
C GLN A 20 9.59 12.44 0.94
N LYS A 21 10.58 12.41 1.85
CA LYS A 21 11.98 12.10 1.54
C LYS A 21 12.16 10.67 1.01
N LYS A 22 11.51 9.68 1.64
CA LYS A 22 11.58 8.27 1.26
C LYS A 22 11.10 8.04 -0.18
N ILE A 23 10.12 8.81 -0.64
CA ILE A 23 9.58 8.69 -2.01
C ILE A 23 10.26 9.62 -3.03
N GLY A 24 11.35 10.29 -2.65
CA GLY A 24 12.14 11.11 -3.55
C GLY A 24 11.57 12.48 -3.91
N THR A 25 10.65 13.02 -3.11
CA THR A 25 10.03 14.33 -3.37
C THR A 25 11.10 15.43 -3.48
N GLY A 26 11.12 16.13 -4.61
CA GLY A 26 12.04 17.24 -4.91
C GLY A 26 13.36 16.83 -5.57
N LEU A 27 13.65 15.53 -5.74
CA LEU A 27 14.85 15.07 -6.44
C LEU A 27 14.75 15.27 -7.95
N THR A 28 15.89 15.33 -8.63
CA THR A 28 15.91 15.08 -10.09
C THR A 28 15.62 13.61 -10.38
N LYS A 29 15.30 13.29 -11.63
CA LYS A 29 15.10 11.89 -12.05
C LYS A 29 16.39 11.08 -11.85
N GLU A 30 17.53 11.66 -12.18
CA GLU A 30 18.85 11.02 -12.09
C GLU A 30 19.19 10.70 -10.63
N GLU A 31 19.00 11.65 -9.72
CA GLU A 31 19.21 11.46 -8.28
C GLU A 31 18.28 10.40 -7.71
N PHE A 32 17.01 10.39 -8.14
CA PHE A 32 16.05 9.37 -7.73
C PHE A 32 16.53 7.97 -8.11
N MET A 33 16.92 7.78 -9.38
CA MET A 33 17.39 6.49 -9.88
C MET A 33 18.68 6.05 -9.17
N GLU A 34 19.61 6.97 -8.93
CA GLU A 34 20.84 6.68 -8.18
C GLU A 34 20.53 6.23 -6.74
N LYS A 35 19.64 6.95 -6.04
CA LYS A 35 19.28 6.61 -4.66
C LYS A 35 18.48 5.31 -4.56
N MET A 36 17.64 5.00 -5.56
CA MET A 36 16.97 3.70 -5.67
C MET A 36 17.99 2.57 -5.85
N LYS A 37 18.91 2.71 -6.80
CA LYS A 37 19.98 1.74 -7.07
C LYS A 37 20.85 1.47 -5.83
N ASN A 38 21.18 2.52 -5.10
CA ASN A 38 21.98 2.44 -3.87
C ASN A 38 21.16 2.07 -2.62
N LYS A 39 19.86 1.75 -2.77
CA LYS A 39 18.93 1.41 -1.69
C LYS A 39 18.83 2.47 -0.58
N ILE A 40 19.15 3.72 -0.90
CA ILE A 40 19.00 4.87 -0.01
C ILE A 40 17.51 5.21 0.11
N ILE A 41 16.77 5.04 -0.98
CA ILE A 41 15.30 5.03 -0.99
C ILE A 41 14.84 3.68 -1.55
N THR A 42 13.76 3.15 -0.99
CA THR A 42 13.27 1.79 -1.30
C THR A 42 11.83 1.76 -1.82
N GLY A 43 11.15 2.90 -1.87
CA GLY A 43 9.74 2.96 -2.25
C GLY A 43 8.80 2.32 -1.23
N HIS A 44 7.71 1.70 -1.70
CA HIS A 44 6.82 0.92 -0.85
C HIS A 44 7.49 -0.41 -0.47
N VAL A 45 7.23 -0.90 0.74
CA VAL A 45 7.64 -2.23 1.20
C VAL A 45 6.38 -2.91 1.70
N GLY A 46 6.06 -4.10 1.18
CA GLY A 46 4.87 -4.84 1.58
C GLY A 46 4.00 -5.37 0.43
N LEU A 47 4.28 -5.04 -0.84
CA LEU A 47 3.43 -5.51 -1.95
C LEU A 47 3.56 -7.02 -2.14
N TYR A 48 4.78 -7.56 -2.03
CA TYR A 48 5.02 -8.99 -2.11
C TYR A 48 4.24 -9.77 -1.04
N GLU A 49 4.31 -9.32 0.21
CA GLU A 49 3.61 -9.91 1.35
C GLU A 49 2.10 -9.81 1.18
N SER A 50 1.60 -8.67 0.68
CA SER A 50 0.17 -8.46 0.42
C SER A 50 -0.36 -9.40 -0.66
N ILE A 51 0.37 -9.58 -1.77
CA ILE A 51 0.01 -10.55 -2.81
C ILE A 51 0.03 -11.97 -2.25
N SER A 52 1.05 -12.29 -1.46
CA SER A 52 1.18 -13.61 -0.82
C SER A 52 0.01 -13.90 0.12
N MET A 53 -0.42 -12.92 0.92
CA MET A 53 -1.55 -13.05 1.85
C MET A 53 -2.88 -13.18 1.10
N ILE A 54 -3.10 -12.41 0.02
CA ILE A 54 -4.29 -12.54 -0.84
C ILE A 54 -4.35 -13.93 -1.46
N ALA A 55 -3.24 -14.41 -2.05
CA ALA A 55 -3.18 -15.75 -2.63
C ALA A 55 -3.43 -16.85 -1.60
N ALA A 56 -2.83 -16.73 -0.41
CA ALA A 56 -3.04 -17.68 0.68
C ALA A 56 -4.50 -17.71 1.16
N ALA A 57 -5.17 -16.55 1.28
CA ALA A 57 -6.58 -16.46 1.66
C ALA A 57 -7.52 -17.09 0.61
N LEU A 58 -7.17 -17.01 -0.68
CA LEU A 58 -7.95 -17.59 -1.78
C LEU A 58 -7.59 -19.05 -2.08
N GLY A 59 -6.57 -19.61 -1.42
CA GLY A 59 -6.03 -20.94 -1.74
C GLY A 59 -5.32 -21.00 -3.11
N TRP A 60 -4.91 -19.85 -3.66
CA TRP A 60 -4.22 -19.78 -4.95
C TRP A 60 -2.75 -20.13 -4.80
N LYS A 61 -2.25 -20.96 -5.73
CA LYS A 61 -0.83 -21.28 -5.86
C LYS A 61 -0.24 -20.45 -6.99
N LEU A 62 0.47 -19.39 -6.64
CA LEU A 62 1.14 -18.55 -7.62
C LEU A 62 2.43 -19.23 -8.13
N ASP A 63 2.71 -19.07 -9.42
CA ASP A 63 3.96 -19.49 -10.04
C ASP A 63 5.12 -18.59 -9.59
N ARG A 64 4.85 -17.29 -9.48
CA ARG A 64 5.78 -16.27 -9.03
C ARG A 64 5.05 -14.99 -8.61
N ILE A 65 5.76 -14.18 -7.82
CA ILE A 65 5.41 -12.79 -7.56
C ILE A 65 6.56 -11.94 -8.09
N GLU A 66 6.23 -10.89 -8.82
CA GLU A 66 7.17 -9.95 -9.42
C GLU A 66 6.91 -8.57 -8.85
N GLU A 67 7.87 -8.00 -8.13
CA GLU A 67 7.84 -6.62 -7.66
C GLU A 67 8.75 -5.79 -8.57
N PHE A 68 8.20 -4.75 -9.18
CA PHE A 68 8.90 -3.90 -10.14
C PHE A 68 9.61 -2.76 -9.40
N ASP A 69 10.74 -2.33 -9.94
CA ASP A 69 11.45 -1.16 -9.42
C ASP A 69 10.51 0.06 -9.40
N PRO A 70 10.40 0.77 -8.26
CA PRO A 70 9.61 1.98 -8.16
C PRO A 70 9.95 3.02 -9.24
N GLU A 71 8.93 3.50 -9.94
CA GLU A 71 9.04 4.52 -10.97
C GLU A 71 8.79 5.92 -10.38
N PRO A 72 9.56 6.94 -10.74
CA PRO A 72 9.31 8.30 -10.27
C PRO A 72 8.07 8.89 -10.95
N VAL A 73 7.24 9.57 -10.16
CA VAL A 73 6.18 10.45 -10.70
C VAL A 73 6.78 11.83 -10.89
N ILE A 74 6.78 12.33 -12.13
CA ILE A 74 7.38 13.62 -12.48
C ILE A 74 6.34 14.75 -12.37
N ALA A 75 6.73 15.86 -11.74
CA ALA A 75 5.92 17.05 -11.65
C ALA A 75 5.73 17.71 -13.02
N ASP A 76 4.48 17.92 -13.42
CA ASP A 76 4.08 18.58 -14.67
C ASP A 76 4.06 20.12 -14.57
N ARG A 77 4.08 20.62 -13.33
CA ARG A 77 4.13 22.04 -12.93
C ARG A 77 4.93 22.19 -11.65
N ASP A 78 5.22 23.42 -11.26
CA ASP A 78 5.82 23.70 -9.96
C ASP A 78 4.82 23.35 -8.83
N LEU A 79 5.30 22.61 -7.84
CA LEU A 79 4.54 22.20 -6.66
C LEU A 79 5.24 22.68 -5.39
N GLU A 80 4.47 22.84 -4.32
CA GLU A 80 4.99 23.15 -3.00
C GLU A 80 4.36 22.22 -1.97
N THR A 81 5.19 21.58 -1.15
CA THR A 81 4.74 20.77 -0.02
C THR A 81 5.22 21.40 1.29
N PRO A 82 4.68 20.96 2.45
CA PRO A 82 5.23 21.37 3.75
C PRO A 82 6.71 21.01 3.95
N TYR A 83 7.28 20.17 3.09
CA TYR A 83 8.68 19.74 3.13
C TYR A 83 9.57 20.57 2.20
N THR A 84 9.17 20.75 0.93
CA THR A 84 10.01 21.38 -0.10
C THR A 84 9.20 21.94 -1.27
N LYS A 85 9.81 22.82 -2.05
CA LYS A 85 9.37 23.13 -3.41
C LYS A 85 9.84 22.02 -4.36
N VAL A 86 9.01 21.67 -5.33
CA VAL A 86 9.28 20.69 -6.37
C VAL A 86 9.08 21.37 -7.72
N PRO A 87 10.17 21.76 -8.42
CA PRO A 87 10.06 22.38 -9.73
C PRO A 87 9.48 21.40 -10.76
N LYS A 88 8.85 21.93 -11.81
CA LYS A 88 8.47 21.15 -12.99
C LYS A 88 9.66 20.29 -13.48
N GLY A 89 9.39 19.04 -13.82
CA GLY A 89 10.40 18.07 -14.27
C GLY A 89 11.13 17.35 -13.14
N HIS A 90 10.90 17.70 -11.87
CA HIS A 90 11.44 17.00 -10.72
C HIS A 90 10.46 15.94 -10.19
N VAL A 91 10.94 15.07 -9.32
CA VAL A 91 10.16 13.98 -8.74
C VAL A 91 9.15 14.53 -7.73
N ALA A 92 7.86 14.29 -7.97
CA ALA A 92 6.76 14.59 -7.06
C ALA A 92 6.46 13.42 -6.09
N GLY A 93 6.95 12.22 -6.41
CA GLY A 93 6.75 11.01 -5.63
C GLY A 93 7.05 9.77 -6.48
N LEU A 94 6.37 8.65 -6.22
CA LEU A 94 6.62 7.40 -6.93
C LEU A 94 5.37 6.55 -7.15
N LYS A 95 5.54 5.58 -8.05
CA LYS A 95 4.64 4.46 -8.30
C LYS A 95 5.39 3.16 -8.06
N SER A 96 4.83 2.29 -7.23
CA SER A 96 5.29 0.92 -7.03
C SER A 96 4.23 -0.06 -7.52
N ILE A 97 4.65 -1.11 -8.20
CA ILE A 97 3.76 -2.13 -8.76
C ILE A 97 4.30 -3.50 -8.36
N ALA A 98 3.40 -4.41 -7.99
CA ALA A 98 3.73 -5.83 -7.90
C ALA A 98 2.62 -6.66 -8.53
N LYS A 99 3.01 -7.84 -9.05
CA LYS A 99 2.12 -8.74 -9.79
C LYS A 99 2.29 -10.18 -9.33
N GLY A 100 1.16 -10.84 -9.09
CA GLY A 100 1.08 -12.28 -8.82
C GLY A 100 0.66 -13.03 -10.08
N TYR A 101 1.41 -14.08 -10.44
CA TYR A 101 1.16 -14.86 -11.64
C TYR A 101 0.73 -16.29 -11.29
N MET A 102 -0.26 -16.81 -12.01
CA MET A 102 -0.73 -18.19 -11.93
C MET A 102 -1.00 -18.71 -13.35
N ASN A 103 -0.47 -19.90 -13.69
CA ASN A 103 -0.50 -20.44 -15.05
C ASN A 103 0.03 -19.45 -16.10
N LYS A 104 1.11 -18.73 -15.77
CA LYS A 104 1.72 -17.66 -16.59
C LYS A 104 0.81 -16.46 -16.87
N LYS A 105 -0.37 -16.36 -16.24
CA LYS A 105 -1.27 -15.21 -16.33
C LYS A 105 -1.18 -14.36 -15.07
N GLU A 106 -1.26 -13.05 -15.25
CA GLU A 106 -1.39 -12.09 -14.16
C GLU A 106 -2.78 -12.22 -13.53
N VAL A 107 -2.82 -12.53 -12.23
CA VAL A 107 -4.09 -12.75 -11.49
C VAL A 107 -4.25 -11.82 -10.29
N ILE A 108 -3.17 -11.19 -9.81
CA ILE A 108 -3.21 -10.17 -8.76
C ILE A 108 -2.29 -9.02 -9.19
N VAL A 109 -2.77 -7.78 -9.14
CA VAL A 109 -2.01 -6.56 -9.40
C VAL A 109 -2.20 -5.61 -8.24
N LEU A 110 -1.11 -5.17 -7.63
CA LEU A 110 -1.14 -4.13 -6.61
C LEU A 110 -0.39 -2.90 -7.13
N ASN A 111 -1.09 -1.76 -7.16
CA ASN A 111 -0.55 -0.46 -7.50
C ASN A 111 -0.51 0.43 -6.25
N PHE A 112 0.67 0.91 -5.88
CA PHE A 112 0.84 1.94 -4.87
C PHE A 112 1.36 3.22 -5.53
N VAL A 113 0.55 4.28 -5.50
CA VAL A 113 0.88 5.56 -6.10
C VAL A 113 0.84 6.64 -5.03
N ALA A 114 1.97 7.32 -4.82
CA ALA A 114 2.06 8.40 -3.85
C ALA A 114 2.87 9.56 -4.43
N TYR A 115 2.25 10.72 -4.63
CA TYR A 115 2.94 11.93 -5.08
C TYR A 115 2.28 13.21 -4.55
N ALA A 116 2.99 14.33 -4.63
CA ALA A 116 2.52 15.59 -4.12
C ALA A 116 1.36 16.12 -4.96
N HIS A 117 0.30 16.62 -4.31
CA HIS A 117 -0.88 17.21 -4.98
C HIS A 117 -1.59 16.27 -5.94
N VAL A 118 -1.68 14.99 -5.59
CA VAL A 118 -2.58 14.05 -6.27
C VAL A 118 -4.00 14.65 -6.35
N PRO A 119 -4.67 14.63 -7.53
CA PRO A 119 -6.01 15.20 -7.69
C PRO A 119 -7.08 14.52 -6.83
N GLU A 120 -7.01 13.19 -6.69
CA GLU A 120 -7.96 12.38 -5.94
C GLU A 120 -7.21 11.34 -5.10
N GLU A 121 -7.50 11.27 -3.80
CA GLU A 121 -7.00 10.21 -2.92
C GLU A 121 -8.05 9.10 -2.82
N TYR A 122 -7.63 7.84 -2.90
CA TYR A 122 -8.52 6.69 -2.78
C TYR A 122 -7.77 5.39 -2.51
N ASP A 123 -8.47 4.41 -1.95
CA ASP A 123 -8.12 2.99 -2.04
C ASP A 123 -9.21 2.31 -2.90
N GLU A 124 -8.82 1.59 -3.94
CA GLU A 124 -9.73 0.95 -4.90
C GLU A 124 -9.39 -0.53 -5.06
N ILE A 125 -10.43 -1.37 -5.11
CA ILE A 125 -10.34 -2.82 -5.28
C ILE A 125 -11.28 -3.22 -6.41
N ILE A 126 -10.74 -3.85 -7.44
CA ILE A 126 -11.48 -4.40 -8.58
C ILE A 126 -11.26 -5.91 -8.60
N ILE A 127 -12.33 -6.68 -8.46
CA ILE A 127 -12.31 -8.13 -8.54
C ILE A 127 -13.11 -8.56 -9.78
N LYS A 128 -12.44 -9.28 -10.69
CA LYS A 128 -13.08 -9.88 -11.86
C LYS A 128 -13.47 -11.32 -11.58
N GLY A 129 -14.69 -11.68 -11.96
CA GLY A 129 -15.25 -13.00 -11.76
C GLY A 129 -16.76 -12.98 -11.99
N GLU A 130 -17.48 -13.84 -11.28
CA GLU A 130 -18.92 -13.96 -11.37
C GLU A 130 -19.54 -13.87 -9.97
N PRO A 131 -20.10 -12.71 -9.57
CA PRO A 131 -20.10 -11.42 -10.28
C PRO A 131 -18.76 -10.67 -10.21
N ASN A 132 -18.63 -9.61 -11.02
CA ASN A 132 -17.58 -8.62 -10.83
C ASN A 132 -17.88 -7.75 -9.60
N ILE A 133 -16.85 -7.38 -8.84
CA ILE A 133 -16.94 -6.47 -7.70
C ILE A 133 -16.01 -5.28 -7.94
N HIS A 134 -16.49 -4.08 -7.61
CA HIS A 134 -15.70 -2.85 -7.62
C HIS A 134 -16.02 -2.06 -6.35
N GLU A 135 -15.01 -1.88 -5.52
CA GLU A 135 -15.08 -1.11 -4.28
C GLU A 135 -14.08 0.06 -4.35
N LYS A 136 -14.48 1.25 -3.87
CA LYS A 136 -13.61 2.43 -3.78
C LYS A 136 -13.89 3.20 -2.49
N ILE A 137 -12.86 3.38 -1.68
CA ILE A 137 -12.88 4.22 -0.47
C ILE A 137 -12.37 5.62 -0.86
N ILE A 138 -13.28 6.59 -0.95
CA ILE A 138 -12.95 7.98 -1.29
C ILE A 138 -12.11 8.61 -0.16
N GLY A 139 -11.02 9.27 -0.52
CA GLY A 139 -10.03 9.81 0.40
C GLY A 139 -8.98 8.79 0.86
N GLY A 140 -9.25 7.49 0.68
CA GLY A 140 -8.45 6.38 1.18
C GLY A 140 -8.40 6.30 2.71
N VAL A 141 -7.97 5.15 3.23
CA VAL A 141 -7.72 4.98 4.66
C VAL A 141 -6.43 5.68 5.03
N HIS A 142 -6.47 6.59 6.00
CA HIS A 142 -5.28 7.32 6.44
C HIS A 142 -4.24 6.35 7.03
N GLY A 143 -3.06 6.26 6.42
CA GLY A 143 -2.04 5.26 6.78
C GLY A 143 -1.65 5.29 8.26
N ASP A 144 -1.21 6.43 8.79
CA ASP A 144 -0.69 6.49 10.18
C ASP A 144 -1.77 6.15 11.22
N ILE A 145 -2.94 6.82 11.16
CA ILE A 145 -4.09 6.56 12.03
C ILE A 145 -4.60 5.11 11.88
N GLY A 146 -4.71 4.63 10.63
CA GLY A 146 -5.18 3.28 10.31
C GLY A 146 -4.25 2.21 10.87
N THR A 147 -2.93 2.38 10.75
CA THR A 147 -1.95 1.45 11.34
C THR A 147 -2.10 1.38 12.86
N VAL A 148 -2.17 2.54 13.54
CA VAL A 148 -2.35 2.56 15.01
C VAL A 148 -3.67 1.89 15.40
N ALA A 149 -4.77 2.24 14.73
CA ALA A 149 -6.08 1.65 14.99
C ALA A 149 -6.06 0.14 14.79
N MET A 150 -5.46 -0.37 13.71
CA MET A 150 -5.36 -1.79 13.43
C MET A 150 -4.56 -2.54 14.50
N VAL A 151 -3.40 -2.01 14.92
CA VAL A 151 -2.57 -2.63 15.96
C VAL A 151 -3.33 -2.72 17.27
N VAL A 152 -3.96 -1.63 17.72
CA VAL A 152 -4.70 -1.60 18.99
C VAL A 152 -5.92 -2.53 18.93
N ASN A 153 -6.71 -2.45 17.86
CA ASN A 153 -7.93 -3.24 17.69
C ASN A 153 -7.66 -4.74 17.48
N ALA A 154 -6.44 -5.13 17.12
CA ALA A 154 -6.02 -6.51 16.98
C ALA A 154 -5.63 -7.15 18.33
N ILE A 155 -5.27 -6.39 19.36
CA ILE A 155 -4.79 -6.93 20.66
C ILE A 155 -5.71 -8.02 21.23
N PRO A 156 -7.02 -7.78 21.47
CA PRO A 156 -7.87 -8.83 22.04
C PRO A 156 -8.01 -10.05 21.11
N LYS A 157 -7.99 -9.81 19.79
CA LYS A 157 -8.10 -10.87 18.78
C LYS A 157 -6.87 -11.77 18.75
N VAL A 158 -5.69 -11.19 18.97
CA VAL A 158 -4.42 -11.92 19.10
C VAL A 158 -4.36 -12.68 20.41
N LEU A 159 -4.81 -12.10 21.53
CA LEU A 159 -4.82 -12.77 22.84
C LEU A 159 -5.73 -14.01 22.84
N ASN A 160 -6.84 -13.95 22.10
CA ASN A 160 -7.79 -15.06 22.00
C ASN A 160 -7.44 -16.06 20.87
N ALA A 161 -6.37 -15.83 20.12
CA ALA A 161 -6.01 -16.70 19.00
C ALA A 161 -5.16 -17.89 19.46
N GLU A 162 -5.13 -18.95 18.64
CA GLU A 162 -4.30 -20.12 18.88
C GLU A 162 -2.79 -19.75 18.88
N PRO A 163 -1.96 -20.42 19.69
CA PRO A 163 -0.52 -20.17 19.69
C PRO A 163 0.13 -20.44 18.32
N GLY A 164 0.98 -19.52 17.87
CA GLY A 164 1.76 -19.71 16.63
C GLY A 164 2.13 -18.40 15.94
N LEU A 165 2.77 -18.51 14.77
CA LEU A 165 2.98 -17.37 13.88
C LEU A 165 1.74 -17.20 12.99
N LEU A 166 0.83 -16.33 13.44
CA LEU A 166 -0.42 -16.05 12.75
C LEU A 166 -0.33 -14.83 11.84
N THR A 167 -1.24 -14.75 10.88
CA THR A 167 -1.43 -13.59 9.99
C THR A 167 -2.84 -13.02 10.12
N MET A 168 -3.14 -11.91 9.45
CA MET A 168 -4.47 -11.30 9.47
C MET A 168 -5.58 -12.21 8.92
N LYS A 169 -5.24 -13.27 8.16
CA LYS A 169 -6.21 -14.26 7.68
C LYS A 169 -6.62 -15.27 8.77
N ASP A 170 -5.83 -15.39 9.84
CA ASP A 170 -5.95 -16.43 10.85
C ASP A 170 -6.65 -15.95 12.13
N ILE A 171 -6.85 -14.64 12.28
CA ILE A 171 -7.51 -14.03 13.43
C ILE A 171 -8.90 -13.51 13.07
N ALA A 172 -9.72 -13.24 14.10
CA ALA A 172 -11.04 -12.65 13.92
C ALA A 172 -10.98 -11.33 13.13
N LEU A 173 -12.06 -11.03 12.37
CA LEU A 173 -12.13 -9.82 11.55
C LEU A 173 -11.84 -8.56 12.38
N PRO A 174 -11.07 -7.60 11.85
CA PRO A 174 -10.81 -6.33 12.51
C PRO A 174 -12.11 -5.61 12.88
N SER A 175 -12.17 -5.10 14.10
CA SER A 175 -13.31 -4.34 14.62
C SER A 175 -12.82 -3.32 15.64
N ALA A 176 -13.46 -2.15 15.68
CA ALA A 176 -13.09 -1.10 16.63
C ALA A 176 -13.43 -1.52 18.07
N ALA A 177 -12.44 -1.46 18.96
CA ALA A 177 -12.68 -1.56 20.39
C ALA A 177 -13.07 -0.17 20.92
N VAL A 178 -14.37 0.04 21.15
CA VAL A 178 -14.95 1.35 21.50
C VAL A 178 -15.05 1.61 23.00
N GLU A 179 -14.74 0.59 23.81
CA GLU A 179 -14.80 0.59 25.27
C GLU A 179 -13.59 -0.18 25.84
N ASP A 180 -13.62 -0.53 27.13
CA ASP A 180 -12.50 -1.22 27.78
C ASP A 180 -12.15 -2.53 27.07
N MET A 181 -10.96 -2.61 26.47
CA MET A 181 -10.55 -3.75 25.65
C MET A 181 -10.55 -5.10 26.39
N ARG A 182 -10.49 -5.09 27.73
CA ARG A 182 -10.47 -6.32 28.54
C ARG A 182 -11.77 -7.12 28.43
N ILE A 183 -12.89 -6.48 28.08
CA ILE A 183 -14.17 -7.20 27.92
C ILE A 183 -14.16 -8.14 26.71
N TYR A 184 -13.24 -7.93 25.77
CA TYR A 184 -13.11 -8.73 24.55
C TYR A 184 -12.05 -9.82 24.67
N VAL A 185 -11.41 -9.98 25.83
CA VAL A 185 -10.43 -11.04 26.12
C VAL A 185 -11.16 -12.18 26.84
N ALA A 186 -11.03 -13.40 26.32
CA ALA A 186 -11.67 -14.59 26.86
C ALA A 186 -10.85 -15.26 27.96
#